data_AF-A0A960DQH1-F1
#
_entry.id   AF-A0A960DQH1-F1
#
_cell.length_a   1.000
_cell.length_b   1.000
_cell.length_c   1.000
_cell.angle_alpha   90.00
_cell.angle_beta   90.00
_cell.angle_gamma   90.00
#
_symmetry.space_group_name_H-M   'P 1'
#
loop_
_entity.id
_entity.type
_entity.pdbx_description
1 polymer ?
#
loop_
_entity_poly.entity_id
_entity_poly.type
_entity_poly.pdbx_seq_one_letter_code
_entity_poly.pdbx_strand_id
1 'polypeptide(L)'
;MSPRRQHVPWNAAGTASEQEHSADAVVRETGWVFNNKEHRNLADFVATGDEETVAYLHAFGLYGPQVGEQEMVEIGSGIGRMTASFTRLFNRVVACDLDAAFLERCRETVAQFGRPERLRTSHVSDGRTLNLADNSADLVFSYITLQHCHRDDALGLAKEAVRVAR
;
A
#
# COMPACT_ATOMS: atom_id res chain seq x y z
N MET A 1 0.01 -0.90 -31.56
CA MET A 1 0.75 -1.44 -30.39
C MET A 1 1.41 -0.24 -29.71
N SER A 2 0.87 0.22 -28.58
CA SER A 2 1.40 1.39 -27.86
C SER A 2 2.63 0.97 -27.02
N PRO A 3 3.65 1.82 -26.87
CA PRO A 3 4.89 1.42 -26.21
C PRO A 3 4.67 1.26 -24.70
N ARG A 4 5.15 0.13 -24.16
CA ARG A 4 5.13 -0.20 -22.72
C ARG A 4 5.95 0.84 -21.94
N ARG A 5 5.30 1.61 -21.07
CA ARG A 5 5.95 2.58 -20.18
C ARG A 5 6.52 1.85 -18.95
N GLN A 6 7.76 1.41 -19.06
CA GLN A 6 8.45 0.64 -18.01
C GLN A 6 8.94 1.46 -16.81
N HIS A 7 8.83 2.79 -16.84
CA HIS A 7 9.20 3.66 -15.73
C HIS A 7 8.20 4.81 -15.66
N VAL A 8 7.13 4.63 -14.89
CA VAL A 8 6.33 5.77 -14.44
C VAL A 8 6.92 6.17 -13.08
N PRO A 9 7.53 7.36 -12.98
CA PRO A 9 7.96 7.90 -11.70
C PRO A 9 6.80 7.87 -10.70
N TRP A 10 7.05 7.56 -9.44
CA TRP A 10 6.01 7.49 -8.41
C TRP A 10 5.17 8.78 -8.29
N ASN A 11 5.73 9.94 -8.67
CA ASN A 11 5.00 11.23 -8.78
C ASN A 11 4.08 11.36 -10.01
N ALA A 12 4.23 10.51 -11.03
CA ALA A 12 3.45 10.51 -12.27
C ALA A 12 2.35 9.43 -12.29
N ALA A 13 2.40 8.44 -11.39
CA ALA A 13 1.36 7.43 -11.28
C ALA A 13 0.02 8.02 -10.77
N GLY A 14 0.09 9.07 -9.95
CA GLY A 14 -1.11 9.66 -9.37
C GLY A 14 -1.94 10.55 -10.31
N THR A 15 -1.37 11.05 -11.39
CA THR A 15 -2.12 11.89 -12.35
C THR A 15 -3.04 11.10 -13.29
N ALA A 16 -2.87 9.77 -13.37
CA ALA A 16 -3.78 8.91 -14.14
C ALA A 16 -5.06 8.56 -13.37
N SER A 17 -5.03 8.56 -12.03
CA SER A 17 -6.11 8.04 -11.19
C SER A 17 -7.26 9.05 -10.97
N GLU A 18 -7.02 10.34 -11.18
CA GLU A 18 -7.99 11.42 -10.96
C GLU A 18 -9.15 11.44 -11.97
N GLN A 19 -9.04 10.75 -13.11
CA GLN A 19 -10.05 10.76 -14.18
C GLN A 19 -10.98 9.53 -14.21
N GLU A 20 -10.70 8.51 -13.41
CA GLU A 20 -11.38 7.21 -13.49
C GLU A 20 -12.54 7.08 -12.49
N HIS A 21 -13.71 6.65 -12.95
CA HIS A 21 -14.95 6.67 -12.16
C HIS A 21 -15.17 5.44 -11.26
N SER A 22 -14.45 4.32 -11.44
CA SER A 22 -14.61 3.11 -10.61
C SER A 22 -13.28 2.42 -10.26
N ALA A 23 -13.23 1.76 -9.10
CA ALA A 23 -12.03 1.07 -8.62
C ALA A 23 -11.57 -0.08 -9.56
N ASP A 24 -12.51 -0.78 -10.20
CA ASP A 24 -12.19 -1.80 -11.23
C ASP A 24 -11.47 -1.20 -12.44
N ALA A 25 -11.81 0.02 -12.81
CA ALA A 25 -11.21 0.71 -13.94
C ALA A 25 -9.78 1.16 -13.59
N VAL A 26 -9.60 1.70 -12.37
CA VAL A 26 -8.26 1.97 -11.79
C VAL A 26 -7.40 0.70 -11.74
N VAL A 27 -7.93 -0.46 -11.32
CA VAL A 27 -7.20 -1.74 -11.34
C VAL A 27 -6.79 -2.15 -12.75
N ARG A 28 -7.62 -1.93 -13.77
CA ARG A 28 -7.28 -2.29 -15.15
C ARG A 28 -6.20 -1.39 -15.73
N GLU A 29 -6.22 -0.11 -15.39
CA GLU A 29 -5.24 0.85 -15.90
C GLU A 29 -3.92 0.83 -15.11
N THR A 30 -4.00 0.68 -13.79
CA THR A 30 -2.86 0.84 -12.87
C THR A 30 -2.47 -0.43 -12.14
N GLY A 31 -3.32 -1.47 -12.10
CA GLY A 31 -3.04 -2.76 -11.45
C GLY A 31 -1.76 -3.44 -11.96
N TRP A 32 -1.41 -3.19 -13.22
CA TRP A 32 -0.15 -3.63 -13.82
C TRP A 32 1.09 -2.99 -13.15
N VAL A 33 0.96 -1.76 -12.66
CA VAL A 33 2.04 -1.03 -11.97
C VAL A 33 2.32 -1.61 -10.57
N PHE A 34 1.34 -2.27 -9.94
CA PHE A 34 1.43 -2.71 -8.54
C PHE A 34 1.89 -4.17 -8.33
N ASN A 35 1.73 -5.07 -9.32
CA ASN A 35 2.20 -6.47 -9.23
C ASN A 35 2.58 -7.09 -10.59
N ASN A 36 2.66 -6.31 -11.68
CA ASN A 36 2.92 -6.80 -13.05
C ASN A 36 2.03 -7.96 -13.50
N LYS A 37 0.83 -8.11 -12.91
CA LYS A 37 -0.16 -9.13 -13.24
C LYS A 37 -1.42 -8.46 -13.78
N GLU A 38 -2.08 -9.12 -14.73
CA GLU A 38 -3.41 -8.71 -15.19
C GLU A 38 -4.46 -9.18 -14.17
N HIS A 39 -5.34 -8.27 -13.75
CA HIS A 39 -6.44 -8.55 -12.84
C HIS A 39 -7.76 -8.17 -13.50
N ARG A 40 -8.79 -9.02 -13.37
CA ARG A 40 -10.08 -8.80 -14.07
C ARG A 40 -10.97 -7.78 -13.37
N ASN A 41 -10.87 -7.72 -12.03
CA ASN A 41 -11.64 -6.87 -11.13
C ASN A 41 -10.90 -6.67 -9.79
N LEU A 42 -11.44 -5.82 -8.93
CA LEU A 42 -10.89 -5.48 -7.62
C LEU A 42 -10.84 -6.66 -6.65
N ALA A 43 -11.81 -7.58 -6.71
CA ALA A 43 -11.82 -8.77 -5.84
C ALA A 43 -10.65 -9.72 -6.19
N ASP A 44 -10.41 -9.97 -7.47
CA ASP A 44 -9.26 -10.75 -7.96
C ASP A 44 -7.94 -10.06 -7.57
N PHE A 45 -7.89 -8.72 -7.63
CA PHE A 45 -6.72 -7.94 -7.21
C PHE A 45 -6.43 -8.10 -5.70
N VAL A 46 -7.43 -7.91 -4.85
CA VAL A 46 -7.32 -8.07 -3.39
C VAL A 46 -6.96 -9.51 -3.02
N ALA A 47 -7.55 -10.53 -3.67
CA ALA A 47 -7.25 -11.93 -3.41
C ALA A 47 -5.74 -12.25 -3.57
N THR A 48 -5.08 -11.65 -4.56
CA THR A 48 -3.62 -11.81 -4.69
C THR A 48 -2.84 -11.10 -3.58
N GLY A 49 -3.36 -10.00 -3.05
CA GLY A 49 -2.79 -9.33 -1.87
C GLY A 49 -2.93 -10.18 -0.62
N ASP A 50 -4.07 -10.85 -0.45
CA ASP A 50 -4.33 -11.74 0.68
C ASP A 50 -3.32 -12.88 0.76
N GLU A 51 -3.07 -13.54 -0.37
CA GLU A 51 -2.09 -14.63 -0.49
C GLU A 51 -0.67 -14.14 -0.16
N GLU A 52 -0.25 -13.01 -0.74
CA GLU A 52 1.09 -12.45 -0.54
C GLU A 52 1.31 -11.95 0.89
N THR A 53 0.32 -11.29 1.49
CA THR A 53 0.39 -10.81 2.88
C THR A 53 0.67 -11.97 3.83
N VAL A 54 -0.11 -13.05 3.73
CA VAL A 54 0.07 -14.23 4.59
C VAL A 54 1.42 -14.88 4.32
N ALA A 55 1.81 -15.04 3.05
CA ALA A 55 3.09 -15.62 2.68
C ALA A 55 4.28 -14.84 3.26
N TYR A 56 4.29 -13.50 3.20
CA TYR A 56 5.37 -12.70 3.75
C TYR A 56 5.41 -12.75 5.27
N LEU A 57 4.27 -12.64 5.95
CA LEU A 57 4.24 -12.74 7.41
C LEU A 57 4.78 -14.11 7.88
N HIS A 58 4.47 -15.20 7.17
CA HIS A 58 5.06 -16.50 7.45
C HIS A 58 6.57 -16.54 7.16
N ALA A 59 6.99 -16.05 6.00
CA ALA A 59 8.40 -16.08 5.58
C ALA A 59 9.33 -15.34 6.56
N PHE A 60 8.83 -14.27 7.18
CA PHE A 60 9.57 -13.49 8.18
C PHE A 60 9.31 -13.92 9.62
N GLY A 61 8.54 -14.98 9.87
CA GLY A 61 8.22 -15.46 11.22
C GLY A 61 7.36 -14.49 12.04
N LEU A 62 6.63 -13.60 11.36
CA LEU A 62 5.79 -12.57 11.97
C LEU A 62 4.34 -13.03 12.14
N TYR A 63 3.92 -14.10 11.45
CA TYR A 63 2.57 -14.64 11.56
C TYR A 63 2.35 -15.39 12.88
N GLY A 64 1.37 -14.95 13.67
CA GLY A 64 1.01 -15.57 14.95
C GLY A 64 -0.12 -14.83 15.67
N PRO A 65 -0.55 -15.33 16.85
CA PRO A 65 -1.63 -14.73 17.63
C PRO A 65 -1.42 -13.24 17.95
N GLN A 66 -0.16 -12.84 18.14
CA GLN A 66 0.22 -11.47 18.48
C GLN A 66 -0.07 -10.44 17.38
N VAL A 67 -0.24 -10.86 16.11
CA VAL A 67 -0.50 -9.94 15.00
C VAL A 67 -1.75 -9.09 15.25
N GLY A 68 -2.77 -9.69 15.87
CA GLY A 68 -4.03 -9.00 16.21
C GLY A 68 -3.90 -7.89 17.25
N GLU A 69 -2.75 -7.77 17.90
CA GLU A 69 -2.46 -6.74 18.92
C GLU A 69 -1.52 -5.65 18.38
N GLN A 70 -0.96 -5.85 17.18
CA GLN A 70 0.08 -5.00 16.63
C GLN A 70 -0.45 -3.84 15.79
N GLU A 71 0.31 -2.74 15.83
CA GLU A 71 0.14 -1.56 15.00
C GLU A 71 1.04 -1.66 13.77
N MET A 72 0.47 -1.53 12.58
CA MET A 72 1.20 -1.68 11.32
C MET A 72 1.15 -0.41 10.46
N VAL A 73 2.26 -0.12 9.79
CA VAL A 73 2.34 0.93 8.75
C VAL A 73 2.69 0.28 7.42
N GLU A 74 1.96 0.66 6.37
CA GLU A 74 2.23 0.25 4.99
C GLU A 74 2.66 1.46 4.17
N ILE A 75 3.85 1.40 3.56
CA ILE A 75 4.41 2.46 2.70
C ILE A 75 4.21 2.09 1.23
N GLY A 76 3.46 2.94 0.53
CA GLY A 76 3.02 2.72 -0.84
C GLY A 76 1.84 1.77 -0.90
N SER A 77 0.79 2.04 -0.13
CA SER A 77 -0.40 1.20 -0.07
C SER A 77 -1.16 1.11 -1.40
N GLY A 78 -0.94 2.07 -2.30
CA GLY A 78 -1.72 2.24 -3.53
C GLY A 78 -3.20 2.28 -3.21
N ILE A 79 -3.99 1.56 -4.02
CA ILE A 79 -5.44 1.45 -3.85
C ILE A 79 -5.88 0.36 -2.84
N GLY A 80 -4.97 -0.17 -2.03
CA GLY A 80 -5.33 -1.02 -0.88
C GLY A 80 -5.29 -2.53 -1.11
N ARG A 81 -4.47 -3.02 -2.05
CA ARG A 81 -4.39 -4.46 -2.41
C ARG A 81 -4.12 -5.35 -1.21
N MET A 82 -3.02 -5.07 -0.51
CA MET A 82 -2.58 -5.82 0.67
C MET A 82 -3.15 -5.20 1.95
N THR A 83 -3.41 -3.89 1.94
CA THR A 83 -4.04 -3.15 3.05
C THR A 83 -5.33 -3.80 3.53
N ALA A 84 -6.19 -4.29 2.63
CA ALA A 84 -7.40 -5.01 3.01
C ALA A 84 -7.07 -6.22 3.91
N SER A 85 -6.10 -7.04 3.50
CA SER A 85 -5.60 -8.16 4.30
C SER A 85 -4.99 -7.72 5.63
N PHE A 86 -4.13 -6.71 5.61
CA PHE A 86 -3.52 -6.18 6.82
C PHE A 86 -4.57 -5.71 7.83
N THR A 87 -5.63 -5.02 7.40
CA THR A 87 -6.68 -4.56 8.32
C THR A 87 -7.48 -5.71 8.95
N ARG A 88 -7.57 -6.87 8.29
CA ARG A 88 -8.19 -8.07 8.88
C ARG A 88 -7.27 -8.74 9.91
N LEU A 89 -5.96 -8.60 9.78
CA LEU A 89 -4.96 -9.26 10.62
C LEU A 89 -4.53 -8.42 11.82
N PHE A 90 -4.16 -7.15 11.59
CA PHE A 90 -3.57 -6.26 12.60
C PHE A 90 -4.65 -5.52 13.41
N ASN A 91 -4.28 -5.03 14.60
CA ASN A 91 -5.17 -4.19 15.42
C ASN A 91 -5.48 -2.88 14.70
N ARG A 92 -4.46 -2.30 14.07
CA ARG A 92 -4.54 -1.05 13.34
C ARG A 92 -3.54 -1.02 12.19
N VAL A 93 -3.95 -0.40 11.09
CA VAL A 93 -3.14 -0.22 9.89
C VAL A 93 -3.13 1.24 9.49
N VAL A 94 -1.95 1.81 9.30
CA VAL A 94 -1.76 3.12 8.69
C VAL A 94 -1.25 2.93 7.26
N ALA A 95 -2.13 3.12 6.29
CA ALA A 95 -1.81 3.08 4.86
C ALA A 95 -1.25 4.44 4.40
N CYS A 96 -0.03 4.44 3.88
CA CYS A 96 0.68 5.62 3.44
C CYS A 96 0.91 5.59 1.93
N ASP A 97 0.59 6.69 1.24
CA ASP A 97 0.86 6.85 -0.19
C ASP A 97 1.09 8.32 -0.54
N LEU A 98 1.79 8.60 -1.64
CA LEU A 98 1.97 9.95 -2.20
C LEU A 98 0.74 10.42 -2.95
N ASP A 99 -0.07 9.50 -3.49
CA ASP A 99 -1.28 9.88 -4.19
C ASP A 99 -2.48 9.89 -3.22
N ALA A 100 -3.06 11.07 -3.01
CA ALA A 100 -4.25 11.25 -2.20
C ALA A 100 -5.49 10.55 -2.80
N ALA A 101 -5.58 10.46 -4.13
CA ALA A 101 -6.65 9.73 -4.81
C ALA A 101 -6.52 8.23 -4.60
N PHE A 102 -5.30 7.67 -4.62
CA PHE A 102 -5.06 6.28 -4.25
C PHE A 102 -5.45 6.00 -2.80
N LEU A 103 -5.17 6.91 -1.86
CA LEU A 103 -5.63 6.74 -0.49
C LEU A 103 -7.16 6.73 -0.37
N GLU A 104 -7.88 7.48 -1.20
CA GLU A 104 -9.35 7.40 -1.23
C GLU A 104 -9.83 6.05 -1.77
N ARG A 105 -9.25 5.58 -2.88
CA ARG A 105 -9.53 4.23 -3.40
C ARG A 105 -9.14 3.13 -2.41
N CYS A 106 -8.07 3.31 -1.64
CA CYS A 106 -7.69 2.42 -0.56
C CYS A 106 -8.77 2.34 0.52
N ARG A 107 -9.40 3.47 0.90
CA ARG A 107 -10.52 3.47 1.83
C ARG A 107 -11.71 2.69 1.26
N GLU A 108 -12.03 2.88 -0.02
CA GLU A 108 -13.10 2.14 -0.71
C GLU A 108 -12.82 0.62 -0.74
N THR A 109 -11.61 0.21 -1.13
CA THR A 109 -11.19 -1.19 -1.15
C THR A 109 -11.28 -1.82 0.23
N VAL A 110 -10.81 -1.14 1.28
CA VAL A 110 -10.89 -1.63 2.66
C VAL A 110 -12.34 -1.64 3.16
N ALA A 111 -13.18 -0.70 2.76
CA ALA A 111 -14.62 -0.73 3.05
C ALA A 111 -15.31 -1.98 2.49
N GLN A 112 -14.89 -2.43 1.32
CA GLN A 112 -15.49 -3.58 0.67
C GLN A 112 -14.90 -4.92 1.14
N PHE A 113 -13.58 -4.99 1.39
CA PHE A 113 -12.88 -6.26 1.60
C PHE A 113 -12.13 -6.38 2.93
N GLY A 114 -12.00 -5.30 3.70
CA GLY A 114 -11.18 -5.22 4.91
C GLY A 114 -11.96 -4.91 6.21
N ARG A 115 -11.31 -4.17 7.11
CA ARG A 115 -11.86 -3.67 8.38
C ARG A 115 -11.65 -2.15 8.47
N PRO A 116 -12.60 -1.33 8.00
CA PRO A 116 -12.45 0.13 7.93
C PRO A 116 -12.14 0.80 9.26
N GLU A 117 -12.70 0.27 10.35
CA GLU A 117 -12.48 0.76 11.71
C GLU A 117 -11.02 0.61 12.18
N ARG A 118 -10.24 -0.24 11.51
CA ARG A 118 -8.82 -0.47 11.78
C ARG A 118 -7.91 0.32 10.84
N LEU A 119 -8.46 0.98 9.83
CA LEU A 119 -7.70 1.73 8.85
C LEU A 119 -7.54 3.20 9.26
N ARG A 120 -6.31 3.69 9.18
CA ARG A 120 -5.99 5.11 9.01
C ARG A 120 -5.20 5.27 7.72
N THR A 121 -5.36 6.41 7.07
CA THR A 121 -4.57 6.79 5.89
C THR A 121 -3.70 7.99 6.22
N SER A 122 -2.51 8.05 5.63
CA SER A 122 -1.55 9.15 5.81
C SER A 122 -0.95 9.53 4.46
N HIS A 123 -1.18 10.77 4.04
CA HIS A 123 -0.63 11.29 2.79
C HIS A 123 0.85 11.66 2.94
N VAL A 124 1.69 11.13 2.05
CA VAL A 124 3.15 11.36 1.99
C VAL A 124 3.42 12.44 0.93
N SER A 125 2.99 13.67 1.20
CA SER A 125 2.90 14.73 0.19
C SER A 125 4.22 15.16 -0.45
N ASP A 126 5.35 15.00 0.25
CA ASP A 126 6.69 15.29 -0.25
C ASP A 126 7.41 14.05 -0.80
N GLY A 127 6.73 12.91 -0.75
CA GLY A 127 7.19 11.62 -1.21
C GLY A 127 8.28 10.94 -0.36
N ARG A 128 8.63 11.49 0.79
CA ARG A 128 9.74 10.95 1.61
C ARG A 128 9.54 11.03 3.11
N THR A 129 8.55 11.76 3.60
CA THR A 129 8.31 11.99 5.03
C THR A 129 6.98 11.39 5.47
N LEU A 130 7.01 10.52 6.48
CA LEU A 130 5.82 9.94 7.09
C LEU A 130 5.32 10.83 8.22
N ASN A 131 4.09 11.32 8.13
CA ASN A 131 3.45 12.12 9.18
C ASN A 131 2.97 11.24 10.37
N LEU A 132 3.93 10.57 10.99
CA LEU A 132 3.79 9.60 12.08
C LEU A 132 4.86 9.87 13.15
N ALA A 133 4.52 9.61 14.39
CA ALA A 133 5.46 9.72 15.50
C ALA A 133 6.52 8.61 15.45
N ASP A 134 7.66 8.86 16.07
CA ASP A 134 8.71 7.86 16.28
C ASP A 134 8.16 6.68 17.10
N ASN A 135 8.63 5.45 16.83
CA ASN A 135 8.27 4.25 17.60
C ASN A 135 6.74 4.04 17.72
N SER A 136 5.98 4.40 16.68
CA SER A 136 4.51 4.36 16.68
C SER A 136 3.91 3.08 16.10
N ALA A 137 4.72 2.23 15.43
CA ALA A 137 4.28 0.96 14.86
C ALA A 137 5.18 -0.21 15.29
N ASP A 138 4.59 -1.40 15.40
CA ASP A 138 5.31 -2.65 15.64
C ASP A 138 5.88 -3.25 14.35
N LEU A 139 5.26 -2.93 13.20
CA LEU A 139 5.72 -3.38 11.89
C LEU A 139 5.57 -2.26 10.86
N VAL A 140 6.62 -2.06 10.07
CA VAL A 140 6.56 -1.23 8.85
C VAL A 140 6.82 -2.12 7.64
N PHE A 141 5.92 -2.06 6.66
CA PHE A 141 5.97 -2.87 5.45
C PHE A 141 5.97 -1.98 4.22
N SER A 142 6.73 -2.38 3.21
CA SER A 142 6.70 -1.77 1.88
C SER A 142 6.94 -2.86 0.85
N TYR A 143 6.11 -2.89 -0.19
CA TYR A 143 6.19 -3.88 -1.25
C TYR A 143 5.95 -3.24 -2.60
N ILE A 144 6.89 -3.47 -3.51
CA ILE A 144 6.90 -2.89 -4.87
C ILE A 144 6.76 -1.35 -4.84
N THR A 145 7.29 -0.67 -3.82
CA THR A 145 7.25 0.80 -3.74
C THR A 145 8.62 1.41 -4.04
N LEU A 146 9.63 1.06 -3.23
CA LEU A 146 10.91 1.77 -3.21
C LEU A 146 11.68 1.73 -4.53
N GLN A 147 11.52 0.68 -5.35
CA GLN A 147 12.19 0.60 -6.65
C GLN A 147 11.62 1.55 -7.71
N HIS A 148 10.46 2.16 -7.45
CA HIS A 148 9.84 3.16 -8.31
C HIS A 148 10.10 4.60 -7.86
N CYS A 149 10.71 4.78 -6.68
CA CYS A 149 11.09 6.07 -6.14
C CYS A 149 12.42 6.56 -6.73
N HIS A 150 12.64 7.88 -6.71
CA HIS A 150 14.00 8.40 -6.87
C HIS A 150 14.87 7.88 -5.72
N ARG A 151 16.17 7.68 -5.97
CA ARG A 151 17.10 7.08 -4.99
C ARG A 151 17.04 7.77 -3.62
N ASP A 152 17.05 9.10 -3.61
CA ASP A 152 17.04 9.87 -2.37
C ASP A 152 15.71 9.76 -1.62
N ASP A 153 14.59 9.66 -2.34
CA ASP A 153 13.27 9.45 -1.74
C ASP A 153 13.17 8.04 -1.14
N ALA A 154 13.66 7.03 -1.85
CA ALA A 154 13.72 5.65 -1.34
C ALA A 154 14.55 5.56 -0.05
N LEU A 155 15.71 6.24 0.00
CA LEU A 155 16.53 6.33 1.21
C LEU A 155 15.84 7.12 2.33
N GLY A 156 15.07 8.17 1.99
CA GLY A 156 14.24 8.90 2.94
C GLY A 156 13.17 8.01 3.56
N LEU A 157 12.36 7.35 2.74
CA LEU A 157 11.32 6.42 3.19
C LEU A 157 11.87 5.25 4.00
N ALA A 158 13.05 4.72 3.65
CA ALA A 158 13.69 3.68 4.44
C ALA A 158 14.12 4.17 5.83
N LYS A 159 14.60 5.42 5.95
CA LYS A 159 14.91 6.03 7.25
C LYS A 159 13.64 6.25 8.07
N GLU A 160 12.57 6.72 7.43
CA GLU A 160 11.27 6.89 8.08
C GLU A 160 10.70 5.56 8.59
N ALA A 161 10.85 4.48 7.82
CA ALA A 161 10.43 3.16 8.25
C ALA A 161 11.13 2.74 9.55
N VAL A 162 12.44 2.98 9.66
CA VAL A 162 13.21 2.70 10.88
C VAL A 162 12.79 3.64 12.03
N ARG A 163 12.56 4.92 11.75
CA ARG A 163 12.13 5.91 12.77
C ARG A 163 10.77 5.55 13.38
N VAL A 164 9.84 5.07 12.57
CA VAL A 164 8.46 4.77 12.96
C VAL A 164 8.32 3.40 13.66
N ALA A 165 9.16 2.43 13.31
CA ALA A 165 9.19 1.12 13.95
C ALA A 165 9.76 1.20 15.39
N ARG A 166 9.24 0.37 16.30
CA ARG A 166 9.73 0.17 17.68
C ARG A 166 10.96 -0.74 17.76
#